data_AF-A0A955RBT3-F1
#
_entry.id   AF-A0A955RBT3-F1
#
_cell.length_a   1.000
_cell.length_b   1.000
_cell.length_c   1.000
_cell.angle_alpha   90.00
_cell.angle_beta   90.00
_cell.angle_gamma   90.00
#
_symmetry.space_group_name_H-M   'P 1'
#
loop_
_entity.id
_entity.type
_entity.pdbx_description
1 polymer ?
#
loop_
_entity_poly.entity_id
_entity_poly.type
_entity_poly.pdbx_seq_one_letter_code
_entity_poly.pdbx_strand_id
1 'polypeptide(L)' 'MPVVGFVEMIGTTELMVILLIVLIVFGAGKLPEVLGSFGKGIKAFRDAQKDAPALLPADPGDDRDT' A
#
# COMPACT_ATOMS: atom_id res chain seq x y z
N MET A 1 9.05 13.26 35.20
CA MET A 1 9.81 12.33 34.36
C MET A 1 9.25 12.40 32.95
N PRO A 2 10.02 12.83 31.94
CA PRO A 2 9.50 13.05 30.60
C PRO A 2 9.53 11.73 29.83
N VAL A 3 8.52 10.88 30.04
CA VAL A 3 8.32 9.66 29.24
C VAL A 3 7.75 9.98 27.85
N VAL A 4 7.26 11.22 27.65
CA VAL A 4 6.44 11.64 26.50
C VAL A 4 7.21 12.56 25.53
N GLY A 5 8.46 12.91 25.82
CA GLY A 5 9.31 13.74 24.94
C GLY A 5 9.97 12.99 23.77
N PHE A 6 9.76 11.68 23.64
CA PHE A 6 10.39 10.83 22.61
C PHE A 6 9.49 10.50 21.41
N VAL A 7 8.24 10.99 21.39
CA VAL A 7 7.29 10.73 20.30
C VAL A 7 7.62 11.54 19.02
N GLU A 8 8.42 12.60 19.12
CA GLU A 8 8.84 13.42 17.96
C GLU A 8 9.82 12.71 17.01
N MET A 9 10.33 11.52 17.39
CA MET A 9 11.11 10.65 16.51
C MET A 9 10.47 9.27 16.46
N ILE A 10 9.30 9.15 15.84
CA ILE A 10 8.73 7.84 15.44
C ILE A 10 9.66 7.22 14.38
N GLY A 11 10.77 6.69 14.88
CA GLY A 11 11.82 6.06 14.13
C GLY A 11 11.46 4.60 13.86
N THR A 12 12.20 4.02 12.92
CA THR A 12 12.09 2.62 12.50
C THR A 12 12.06 1.63 13.68
N THR A 13 12.70 1.98 14.80
CA THR A 13 12.73 1.19 16.03
C THR A 13 11.34 0.97 16.65
N GLU A 14 10.52 2.01 16.74
CA GLU A 14 9.19 1.92 17.39
C GLU A 14 8.22 1.10 16.53
N LEU A 15 8.27 1.30 15.21
CA LEU A 15 7.55 0.48 14.25
C LEU A 15 7.99 -1.00 14.33
N MET A 16 9.27 -1.29 14.50
CA MET A 16 9.78 -2.66 14.69
C MET A 16 9.26 -3.31 15.96
N VAL A 17 9.16 -2.57 17.07
CA VAL A 17 8.60 -3.11 18.33
C VAL A 17 7.11 -3.45 18.17
N ILE A 18 6.33 -2.56 17.55
CA ILE A 18 4.91 -2.81 17.28
C ILE A 18 4.76 -4.02 16.33
N LEU A 19 5.57 -4.08 15.28
CA LEU A 19 5.59 -5.20 14.34
C LEU A 19 5.89 -6.52 15.05
N LEU A 20 6.85 -6.54 15.99
CA LEU A 20 7.19 -7.72 16.76
C LEU A 20 6.01 -8.19 17.63
N ILE A 21 5.29 -7.27 18.29
CA ILE A 21 4.09 -7.60 19.08
C ILE A 21 3.00 -8.21 18.18
N VAL A 22 2.75 -7.58 17.02
CA VAL A 22 1.80 -8.10 16.02
C VAL A 22 2.21 -9.49 15.54
N LEU A 23 3.51 -9.73 15.32
CA LEU A 23 4.02 -11.05 14.95
C LEU A 23 3.83 -12.11 16.04
N ILE A 24 3.86 -11.73 17.31
CA ILE A 24 3.59 -12.67 18.41
C ILE A 24 2.10 -13.00 18.49
N VAL A 25 1.23 -11.99 18.35
CA VAL A 25 -0.24 -12.17 18.42
C VAL A 25 -0.78 -12.94 17.22
N PHE A 26 -0.36 -12.54 16.01
CA PHE A 26 -0.85 -13.14 14.76
C PHE A 26 0.01 -14.31 14.28
N GLY A 27 1.28 -14.37 14.67
CA GLY A 27 2.25 -15.34 14.15
C GLY A 27 2.99 -14.84 12.90
N ALA A 28 4.28 -15.19 12.78
CA ALA A 28 5.13 -14.79 11.65
C ALA A 28 4.65 -15.29 10.28
N GLY A 29 3.85 -16.36 10.24
CA GLY A 29 3.26 -16.89 9.00
C GLY A 29 1.97 -16.20 8.56
N LYS A 30 1.18 -15.65 9.50
CA LYS A 30 -0.14 -15.08 9.21
C LYS A 30 -0.05 -13.70 8.57
N LEU A 31 0.92 -12.88 8.99
CA LEU A 31 1.13 -11.56 8.40
C LEU A 31 1.43 -11.62 6.88
N PRO A 32 2.41 -12.41 6.38
CA PRO A 32 2.66 -12.54 4.95
C PRO A 32 1.53 -13.24 4.18
N GLU A 33 0.81 -14.17 4.82
CA GLU A 33 -0.37 -14.83 4.23
C GLU A 33 -1.49 -13.80 3.94
N VAL A 34 -1.82 -12.95 4.92
CA VAL A 34 -2.81 -11.87 4.79
C VAL A 34 -2.34 -10.82 3.79
N LEU A 35 -1.09 -10.34 3.91
CA LEU A 35 -0.53 -9.36 2.98
C LEU A 35 -0.47 -9.89 1.54
N GLY A 36 -0.17 -11.17 1.33
CA GLY A 36 -0.15 -11.81 0.02
C GLY A 36 -1.54 -11.88 -0.61
N SER A 37 -2.58 -12.22 0.17
CA SER A 37 -3.97 -12.24 -0.30
C SER A 37 -4.48 -10.83 -0.64
N PHE A 38 -4.17 -9.85 0.22
CA PHE A 38 -4.52 -8.44 0.03
C PHE A 38 -3.79 -7.83 -1.17
N GLY A 39 -2.50 -8.15 -1.34
CA GLY A 39 -1.68 -7.69 -2.46
C GLY A 39 -2.18 -8.19 -3.81
N LYS A 40 -2.67 -9.43 -3.89
CA LYS A 40 -3.34 -9.95 -5.10
C LYS A 40 -4.61 -9.17 -5.42
N GLY A 41 -5.41 -8.82 -4.41
CA GLY A 41 -6.60 -7.98 -4.57
C GLY A 41 -6.28 -6.58 -5.09
N ILE A 42 -5.30 -5.91 -4.49
CA ILE A 42 -4.82 -4.59 -4.97
C ILE A 42 -4.29 -4.69 -6.41
N LYS A 43 -3.52 -5.74 -6.72
CA LYS A 43 -2.98 -5.93 -8.07
C LYS A 43 -4.10 -6.11 -9.09
N ALA A 44 -5.07 -6.98 -8.83
CA ALA A 44 -6.23 -7.18 -9.70
C ALA A 44 -7.05 -5.89 -9.88
N PHE A 45 -7.20 -5.10 -8.82
CA PHE A 45 -7.86 -3.79 -8.89
C PHE A 45 -7.08 -2.80 -9.77
N ARG A 46 -5.75 -2.71 -9.62
CA ARG A 46 -4.92 -1.86 -10.48
C ARG A 46 -4.92 -2.32 -11.94
N ASP A 47 -4.90 -3.61 -12.18
CA ASP A 47 -4.93 -4.18 -13.53
C ASP A 47 -6.29 -3.87 -14.19
N ALA A 48 -7.40 -4.06 -13.48
CA ALA A 48 -8.74 -3.67 -13.97
C ALA A 48 -8.90 -2.16 -14.20
N GLN A 49 -8.21 -1.30 -13.44
CA GLN A 49 -8.20 0.15 -13.68
C GLN A 49 -7.38 0.54 -14.91
N LYS A 50 -6.31 -0.20 -15.23
CA LYS A 50 -5.48 0.04 -16.42
C LYS A 50 -6.13 -0.52 -17.69
N ASP A 51 -6.76 -1.67 -17.57
CA ASP A 51 -7.48 -2.34 -18.64
C ASP A 51 -8.91 -1.83 -18.80
N ALA A 52 -9.33 -0.84 -17.99
CA ALA A 52 -10.51 -0.05 -18.28
C ALA A 52 -10.31 0.50 -19.70
N PRO A 53 -11.02 -0.07 -20.70
CA PRO A 53 -10.77 0.30 -22.07
C PRO A 53 -10.99 1.79 -22.15
N ALA A 54 -10.16 2.46 -22.95
CA ALA A 54 -10.43 3.78 -23.45
C ALA A 54 -11.80 3.75 -24.17
N LEU A 55 -12.89 3.80 -23.39
CA LEU A 55 -14.26 4.03 -23.82
C LEU A 55 -14.46 5.52 -24.09
N LEU A 56 -13.45 6.33 -23.80
CA LEU A 56 -13.17 7.50 -24.61
C LEU A 56 -12.48 6.97 -25.86
N PRO A 57 -13.14 6.92 -27.04
CA PRO A 57 -12.39 6.88 -28.29
C PRO A 57 -11.24 7.87 -28.15
N ALA A 58 -10.01 7.44 -28.45
CA ALA A 58 -8.90 8.36 -28.60
C ALA A 58 -9.43 9.51 -29.45
N ASP A 59 -9.57 10.69 -28.86
CA ASP A 59 -10.09 11.88 -29.52
C ASP A 59 -9.26 12.05 -30.80
N PRO A 60 -9.80 11.80 -32.01
CA PRO A 60 -9.03 11.87 -33.24
C PRO A 60 -8.86 13.34 -33.66
N GLY A 61 -8.40 14.19 -32.75
CA GLY A 61 -8.43 15.65 -32.88
C GLY A 61 -7.27 16.36 -32.16
N ASP A 62 -6.11 15.72 -32.07
CA ASP A 62 -4.85 16.45 -31.81
C ASP A 62 -4.13 16.73 -33.14
N ASP A 63 -4.86 17.41 -34.03
CA ASP A 63 -4.39 18.13 -35.20
C ASP A 63 -4.15 19.62 -34.86
N ARG A 64 -3.56 19.89 -33.69
CA ARG A 64 -2.98 21.20 -33.40
C ARG A 64 -1.53 21.27 -33.87
N ASP A 65 -1.40 21.45 -35.18
CA ASP A 65 -0.44 22.40 -35.74
C ASP A 65 -0.71 23.78 -35.10
N THR A 66 -0.05 24.08 -33.97
CA THR A 66 0.31 25.44 -33.51
C THR A 66 1.51 25.39 -32.57
#